data_AF-A0A0W0ZU75-F1
#
_entry.id   AF-A0A0W0ZU75-F1
#
_cell.length_a   1.000
_cell.length_b   1.000
_cell.length_c   1.000
_cell.angle_alpha   90.00
_cell.angle_beta   90.00
_cell.angle_gamma   90.00
#
_symmetry.space_group_name_H-M   'P 1'
#
loop_
_entity.id
_entity.type
_entity.pdbx_description
1 polymer ?
#
loop_
_entity_poly.entity_id
_entity_poly.type
_entity_poly.pdbx_seq_one_letter_code
_entity_poly.pdbx_strand_id
1 'polypeptide(L)'
;MITLFRRLKSHGILSINQRNTDFVLRYNPRKLFPLVDDKLKTKKLALKSGIAVPPLYDIIETEQQIKTIEDRLEPYSDFVVKPARGSGGDGILVFKDKVYGRYRQINGKLTTAQELSYHLSCLLSGAYSLGGSSDYAIIEKRVVVDPVFAEVSYEGIPDIRIISLLGYPAMAMVRLPTRLSGGKANLHQGAIGVGVDLATGKTLGGVYHNDIIDYHPDTLNSIVNIEVPYWNKILEIASSCYELTGLGYLGVDIVLDKEQGPLMLELNARPGLNIQIANREGGLKRYRAIEVRHQEYPNETIAEKVAFSREHFSRLKHA
;
A
#
# COMPACT_ATOMS: atom_id res chain seq x y z
N MET A 1 13.81 -31.98 6.90
CA MET A 1 12.63 -31.36 6.25
C MET A 1 11.40 -31.31 7.18
N ILE A 2 10.97 -32.43 7.77
CA ILE A 2 9.81 -32.48 8.70
C ILE A 2 10.00 -31.58 9.94
N THR A 3 11.18 -31.54 10.52
CA THR A 3 11.49 -30.72 11.72
C THR A 3 11.36 -29.22 11.43
N LEU A 4 11.84 -28.76 10.27
CA LEU A 4 11.71 -27.36 9.84
C LEU A 4 10.24 -26.99 9.64
N PHE A 5 9.48 -27.85 8.95
CA PHE A 5 8.05 -27.65 8.75
C PHE A 5 7.29 -27.55 10.08
N ARG A 6 7.54 -28.47 11.03
CA ARG A 6 6.94 -28.43 12.37
C ARG A 6 7.30 -27.14 13.11
N ARG A 7 8.54 -26.68 13.02
CA ARG A 7 9.00 -25.42 13.62
C ARG A 7 8.28 -24.21 13.02
N LEU A 8 8.19 -24.12 11.69
CA LEU A 8 7.48 -23.02 11.03
C LEU A 8 5.98 -23.02 11.40
N LYS A 9 5.36 -24.20 11.46
CA LYS A 9 3.97 -24.36 11.87
C LYS A 9 3.75 -23.96 13.34
N SER A 10 4.63 -24.34 14.26
CA SER A 10 4.52 -23.96 15.68
C SER A 10 4.69 -22.46 15.92
N HIS A 11 5.47 -21.79 15.07
CA HIS A 11 5.61 -20.32 15.04
C HIS A 11 4.45 -19.63 14.31
N GLY A 12 3.47 -20.38 13.79
CA GLY A 12 2.32 -19.81 13.10
C GLY A 12 2.64 -19.18 11.75
N ILE A 13 3.76 -19.57 11.12
CA ILE A 13 4.13 -19.06 9.80
C ILE A 13 3.10 -19.56 8.78
N LEU A 14 2.38 -18.62 8.18
CA LEU A 14 1.37 -18.89 7.17
C LEU A 14 2.04 -19.12 5.81
N SER A 15 1.63 -20.16 5.10
CA SER A 15 2.05 -20.42 3.71
C SER A 15 1.11 -19.72 2.71
N ILE A 16 1.58 -19.49 1.48
CA ILE A 16 0.74 -18.89 0.41
C ILE A 16 -0.53 -19.71 0.16
N ASN A 17 -0.40 -21.04 0.11
CA ASN A 17 -1.54 -21.93 -0.13
C ASN A 17 -2.55 -21.86 1.01
N GLN A 18 -2.08 -21.92 2.25
CA GLN A 18 -2.98 -21.80 3.41
C GLN A 18 -3.62 -20.42 3.48
N ARG A 19 -2.87 -19.34 3.19
CA ARG A 19 -3.44 -17.99 3.09
C ARG A 19 -4.56 -17.93 2.06
N ASN A 20 -4.37 -18.53 0.90
CA ASN A 20 -5.36 -18.52 -0.17
C ASN A 20 -6.62 -19.31 0.22
N THR A 21 -6.46 -20.52 0.76
CA THR A 21 -7.60 -21.38 1.11
C THR A 21 -8.33 -20.91 2.36
N ASP A 22 -7.61 -20.71 3.47
CA ASP A 22 -8.22 -20.49 4.78
C ASP A 22 -8.77 -19.06 4.94
N PHE A 23 -8.19 -18.08 4.23
CA PHE A 23 -8.52 -16.66 4.44
C PHE A 23 -9.02 -15.97 3.17
N VAL A 24 -8.27 -15.96 2.06
CA VAL A 24 -8.70 -15.24 0.85
C VAL A 24 -9.98 -15.85 0.29
N LEU A 25 -10.00 -17.14 -0.05
CA LEU A 25 -11.19 -17.76 -0.65
C LEU A 25 -12.38 -17.79 0.32
N ARG A 26 -12.11 -17.86 1.62
CA ARG A 26 -13.12 -17.89 2.67
C ARG A 26 -13.79 -16.53 2.88
N TYR A 27 -13.00 -15.46 2.92
CA TYR A 27 -13.47 -14.13 3.32
C TYR A 27 -13.58 -13.11 2.19
N ASN A 28 -13.08 -13.43 0.99
CA ASN A 28 -13.15 -12.56 -0.17
C ASN A 28 -13.99 -13.19 -1.29
N PRO A 29 -15.31 -12.94 -1.31
CA PRO A 29 -16.16 -13.34 -2.43
C PRO A 29 -15.62 -12.77 -3.75
N ARG A 30 -15.39 -13.63 -4.75
CA ARG A 30 -14.77 -13.22 -6.04
C ARG A 30 -15.49 -12.07 -6.74
N LYS A 31 -16.82 -11.98 -6.59
CA LYS A 31 -17.64 -10.89 -7.14
C LYS A 31 -17.23 -9.49 -6.66
N LEU A 32 -16.53 -9.40 -5.52
CA LEU A 32 -16.11 -8.13 -4.91
C LEU A 32 -14.66 -7.73 -5.28
N PHE A 33 -13.90 -8.59 -5.97
CA PHE A 33 -12.54 -8.28 -6.42
C PHE A 33 -12.44 -7.01 -7.29
N PRO A 34 -13.40 -6.76 -8.21
CA PRO A 34 -13.38 -5.53 -8.99
C PRO A 34 -13.45 -4.23 -8.16
N LEU A 35 -13.79 -4.29 -6.86
CA LEU A 35 -13.79 -3.12 -5.98
C LEU A 35 -12.37 -2.67 -5.58
N VAL A 36 -11.40 -3.59 -5.62
CA VAL A 36 -10.00 -3.35 -5.21
C VAL A 36 -9.00 -3.50 -6.35
N ASP A 37 -9.35 -4.24 -7.42
CA ASP A 37 -8.50 -4.35 -8.61
C ASP A 37 -8.54 -3.07 -9.49
N ASP A 38 -9.52 -2.19 -9.26
CA ASP A 38 -9.70 -0.93 -9.98
C ASP A 38 -9.55 0.25 -8.99
N LYS A 39 -8.46 1.00 -9.13
CA LYS A 39 -8.10 2.10 -8.23
C LYS A 39 -9.15 3.21 -8.19
N LEU A 40 -9.88 3.46 -9.27
CA LEU A 40 -10.91 4.49 -9.28
C LEU A 40 -12.15 4.04 -8.49
N LYS A 41 -12.56 2.77 -8.63
CA LYS A 41 -13.66 2.21 -7.83
C LYS A 41 -13.31 2.23 -6.34
N THR A 42 -12.11 1.80 -5.99
CA THR A 42 -11.60 1.87 -4.61
C THR A 42 -11.64 3.30 -4.09
N LYS A 43 -11.15 4.28 -4.86
CA LYS A 43 -11.13 5.69 -4.48
C LYS A 43 -12.55 6.25 -4.26
N LYS A 44 -13.49 5.97 -5.17
CA LYS A 44 -14.89 6.41 -5.06
C LYS A 44 -15.57 5.85 -3.81
N LEU A 45 -15.28 4.60 -3.46
CA LEU A 45 -15.78 4.00 -2.22
C LEU A 45 -15.16 4.67 -0.99
N ALA A 46 -13.86 4.93 -1.01
CA ALA A 46 -13.14 5.56 0.11
C ALA A 46 -13.70 6.95 0.43
N LEU A 47 -13.91 7.77 -0.60
CA LEU A 47 -14.50 9.11 -0.45
C LEU A 47 -15.90 9.07 0.16
N LYS A 48 -16.73 8.09 -0.23
CA LYS A 48 -18.08 7.91 0.34
C LYS A 48 -18.06 7.54 1.82
N SER A 49 -16.99 6.87 2.26
CA SER A 49 -16.79 6.45 3.66
C SER A 49 -15.96 7.46 4.47
N GLY A 50 -15.65 8.64 3.93
CA GLY A 50 -14.84 9.66 4.61
C GLY A 50 -13.37 9.28 4.80
N ILE A 51 -12.86 8.31 4.03
CA ILE A 51 -11.45 7.92 4.04
C ILE A 51 -10.68 8.85 3.11
N ALA A 52 -9.61 9.45 3.65
CA ALA A 52 -8.76 10.35 2.90
C ALA A 52 -7.96 9.58 1.83
N VAL A 53 -7.95 10.14 0.62
CA VAL A 53 -7.27 9.62 -0.58
C VAL A 53 -6.71 10.80 -1.37
N PRO A 54 -5.68 10.62 -2.21
CA PRO A 54 -5.17 11.70 -3.04
C PRO A 54 -6.29 12.29 -3.92
N PRO A 55 -6.46 13.63 -3.97
CA PRO A 55 -7.46 14.27 -4.83
C PRO A 55 -7.37 13.82 -6.29
N LEU A 56 -8.51 13.47 -6.88
CA LEU A 56 -8.61 13.14 -8.30
C LEU A 56 -8.73 14.43 -9.11
N TYR A 57 -7.85 14.60 -10.11
CA TYR A 57 -7.88 15.75 -11.01
C TYR A 57 -8.62 15.43 -12.30
N ASP A 58 -8.33 14.27 -12.90
CA ASP A 58 -8.94 13.88 -14.17
C ASP A 58 -8.90 12.36 -14.41
N ILE A 59 -9.69 11.91 -15.39
CA ILE A 59 -9.73 10.55 -15.89
C ILE A 59 -9.66 10.62 -17.43
N ILE A 60 -8.72 9.88 -18.01
CA ILE A 60 -8.56 9.76 -19.46
C ILE A 60 -8.94 8.34 -19.88
N GLU A 61 -10.02 8.22 -20.63
CA GLU A 61 -10.62 6.95 -21.07
C GLU A 61 -10.47 6.72 -22.58
N THR A 62 -10.20 7.78 -23.35
CA THR A 62 -10.22 7.73 -24.82
C THR A 62 -9.08 8.51 -25.46
N GLU A 63 -8.66 8.08 -26.66
CA GLU A 63 -7.68 8.79 -27.50
C GLU A 63 -8.12 10.21 -27.85
N GLN A 64 -9.43 10.46 -27.95
CA GLN A 64 -9.95 11.80 -28.22
C GLN A 64 -9.68 12.76 -27.05
N GLN A 65 -9.72 12.29 -25.81
CA GLN A 65 -9.37 13.10 -24.63
C GLN A 65 -7.87 13.40 -24.56
N ILE A 66 -7.01 12.51 -25.10
CA ILE A 66 -5.56 12.74 -25.17
C ILE A 66 -5.22 13.94 -26.07
N LYS A 67 -6.00 14.19 -27.13
CA LYS A 67 -5.78 15.33 -28.03
C LYS A 67 -5.88 16.69 -27.35
N THR A 68 -6.60 16.78 -26.23
CA THR A 68 -6.78 18.02 -25.45
C THR A 68 -6.07 17.94 -24.09
N ILE A 69 -5.07 17.05 -23.94
CA ILE A 69 -4.42 16.83 -22.64
C ILE A 69 -3.73 18.08 -22.09
N GLU A 70 -3.19 18.94 -22.94
CA GLU A 70 -2.53 20.17 -22.51
C GLU A 70 -3.51 21.13 -21.84
N ASP A 71 -4.71 21.30 -22.41
CA ASP A 71 -5.78 22.13 -21.85
C ASP A 71 -6.30 21.53 -20.54
N ARG A 72 -6.50 20.20 -20.50
CA ARG A 72 -6.98 19.48 -19.32
C ARG A 72 -6.00 19.57 -18.14
N LEU A 73 -4.72 19.65 -18.43
CA LEU A 73 -3.64 19.72 -17.44
C LEU A 73 -3.13 21.14 -17.18
N GLU A 74 -3.64 22.16 -17.88
CA GLU A 74 -3.25 23.55 -17.67
C GLU A 74 -3.32 23.98 -16.19
N PRO A 75 -4.36 23.61 -15.41
CA PRO A 75 -4.45 24.02 -14.00
C PRO A 75 -3.44 23.34 -13.07
N TYR A 76 -2.72 22.32 -13.54
CA TYR A 76 -1.92 21.43 -12.70
C TYR A 76 -0.45 21.39 -13.15
N SER A 77 0.44 21.91 -12.30
CA SER A 77 1.89 21.76 -12.47
C SER A 77 2.45 20.52 -11.75
N ASP A 78 1.69 19.94 -10.82
CA ASP A 78 2.10 18.85 -9.94
C ASP A 78 1.02 17.76 -9.89
N PHE A 79 1.31 16.58 -10.44
CA PHE A 79 0.35 15.48 -10.56
C PHE A 79 1.02 14.13 -10.81
N VAL A 80 0.23 13.07 -10.62
CA VAL A 80 0.60 11.68 -10.93
C VAL A 80 -0.35 11.17 -12.02
N VAL A 81 0.22 10.50 -13.01
CA VAL A 81 -0.52 9.70 -14.01
C VAL A 81 -0.30 8.23 -13.68
N LYS A 82 -1.37 7.46 -13.53
CA LYS A 82 -1.29 6.02 -13.26
C LYS A 82 -2.39 5.21 -13.94
N PRO A 83 -2.12 3.95 -14.33
CA PRO A 83 -3.16 3.03 -14.79
C PRO A 83 -4.12 2.65 -13.67
N ALA A 84 -5.42 2.56 -13.98
CA ALA A 84 -6.43 2.14 -13.02
C ALA A 84 -6.20 0.69 -12.55
N ARG A 85 -5.74 -0.20 -13.44
CA ARG A 85 -5.55 -1.64 -13.18
C ARG A 85 -4.10 -2.12 -13.26
N GLY A 86 -3.14 -1.20 -13.31
CA GLY A 86 -1.72 -1.56 -13.32
C GLY A 86 -1.20 -2.11 -11.99
N SER A 87 -0.07 -2.79 -12.05
CA SER A 87 0.59 -3.45 -10.91
C SER A 87 2.09 -3.12 -10.86
N GLY A 88 2.71 -3.27 -9.69
CA GLY A 88 4.17 -3.14 -9.55
C GLY A 88 4.76 -1.74 -9.78
N GLY A 89 3.90 -0.71 -9.92
CA GLY A 89 4.31 0.66 -10.20
C GLY A 89 4.68 0.93 -11.66
N ASP A 90 4.32 0.04 -12.59
CA ASP A 90 4.54 0.23 -14.02
C ASP A 90 3.48 1.15 -14.63
N GLY A 91 3.89 1.94 -15.62
CA GLY A 91 3.03 2.95 -16.25
C GLY A 91 2.77 4.21 -15.41
N ILE A 92 3.34 4.31 -14.21
CA ILE A 92 3.20 5.49 -13.34
C ILE A 92 4.21 6.57 -13.73
N LEU A 93 3.71 7.77 -14.02
CA LEU A 93 4.53 8.98 -14.19
C LEU A 93 4.21 9.96 -13.07
N VAL A 94 5.26 10.52 -12.46
CA VAL A 94 5.13 11.46 -11.34
C VAL A 94 5.80 12.77 -11.73
N PHE A 95 5.00 13.83 -11.85
CA PHE A 95 5.43 15.17 -12.23
C PHE A 95 5.37 16.08 -11.01
N LYS A 96 6.39 16.94 -10.84
CA LYS A 96 6.49 17.85 -9.69
C LYS A 96 6.42 19.33 -10.07
N ASP A 97 6.58 19.65 -11.36
CA ASP A 97 6.50 21.02 -11.86
C ASP A 97 6.37 21.06 -13.39
N LYS A 98 6.13 22.24 -13.97
CA LYS A 98 6.18 22.53 -15.40
C LYS A 98 7.23 23.61 -15.68
N VAL A 99 8.22 23.31 -16.53
CA VAL A 99 9.35 24.21 -16.82
C VAL A 99 9.53 24.33 -18.33
N TYR A 100 9.57 25.56 -18.85
CA TYR A 100 9.71 25.85 -20.30
C TYR A 100 8.72 25.08 -21.19
N GLY A 101 7.46 24.97 -20.74
CA GLY A 101 6.41 24.24 -21.47
C GLY A 101 6.52 22.71 -21.39
N ARG A 102 7.42 22.15 -20.58
CA ARG A 102 7.60 20.70 -20.39
C ARG A 102 7.27 20.28 -18.96
N TYR A 103 6.73 19.09 -18.79
CA TYR A 103 6.44 18.52 -17.48
C TYR A 103 7.71 17.90 -16.88
N ARG A 104 8.10 18.32 -15.68
CA ARG A 104 9.30 17.82 -14.99
C ARG A 104 8.94 16.67 -14.09
N GLN A 105 9.49 15.50 -14.37
CA GLN A 105 9.36 14.32 -13.52
C GLN A 105 10.22 14.42 -12.25
N ILE A 106 9.90 13.61 -11.23
CA ILE A 106 10.63 13.58 -9.97
C ILE A 106 12.12 13.24 -10.14
N ASN A 107 12.44 12.36 -11.10
CA ASN A 107 13.79 11.96 -11.50
C ASN A 107 14.54 13.03 -12.32
N GLY A 108 13.92 14.18 -12.58
CA GLY A 108 14.50 15.29 -13.34
C GLY A 108 14.27 15.24 -14.85
N LYS A 109 13.72 14.15 -15.41
CA LYS A 109 13.37 14.07 -16.84
C LYS A 109 12.34 15.14 -17.18
N LEU A 110 12.57 15.87 -18.28
CA LEU A 110 11.58 16.76 -18.87
C LEU A 110 10.79 15.99 -19.93
N THR A 111 9.46 16.02 -19.83
CA THR A 111 8.53 15.32 -20.71
C THR A 111 7.71 16.32 -21.51
N THR A 112 7.68 16.17 -22.82
CA THR A 112 6.82 17.00 -23.69
C THR A 112 5.37 16.54 -23.63
N ALA A 113 4.44 17.39 -24.07
CA ALA A 113 3.05 16.99 -24.23
C ALA A 113 2.90 15.79 -25.17
N GLN A 114 3.66 15.73 -26.25
CA GLN A 114 3.64 14.63 -27.21
C GLN A 114 4.10 13.30 -26.58
N GLU A 115 5.16 13.32 -25.77
CA GLU A 115 5.63 12.14 -25.05
C GLU A 115 4.61 11.67 -24.00
N LEU A 116 3.97 12.61 -23.29
CA LEU A 116 2.89 12.29 -22.35
C LEU A 116 1.69 11.67 -23.08
N SER A 117 1.28 12.26 -24.21
CA SER A 117 0.19 11.72 -25.04
C SER A 117 0.49 10.31 -25.52
N TYR A 118 1.71 10.06 -26.01
CA TYR A 118 2.13 8.71 -26.40
C TYR A 118 2.06 7.72 -25.24
N HIS A 119 2.55 8.10 -24.05
CA HIS A 119 2.46 7.27 -22.85
C HIS A 119 1.02 6.95 -22.47
N LEU A 120 0.13 7.95 -22.55
CA LEU A 120 -1.31 7.77 -22.30
C LEU A 120 -1.92 6.81 -23.32
N SER A 121 -1.61 6.92 -24.61
CA SER A 121 -2.12 5.99 -25.63
C SER A 121 -1.65 4.55 -25.36
N CYS A 122 -0.38 4.34 -24.99
CA CYS A 122 0.11 3.02 -24.58
C CYS A 122 -0.60 2.49 -23.32
N LEU A 123 -0.90 3.38 -22.36
CA LEU A 123 -1.65 3.01 -21.16
C LEU A 123 -3.08 2.58 -21.53
N LEU A 124 -3.79 3.36 -22.35
CA LEU A 124 -5.15 3.03 -22.81
C LEU A 124 -5.20 1.69 -23.56
N SER A 125 -4.17 1.40 -24.36
CA SER A 125 -4.05 0.12 -25.06
C SER A 125 -3.70 -1.06 -24.15
N GLY A 126 -3.50 -0.84 -22.85
CA GLY A 126 -3.26 -1.89 -21.87
C GLY A 126 -1.79 -2.26 -21.66
N ALA A 127 -0.83 -1.48 -22.15
CA ALA A 127 0.61 -1.81 -22.06
C ALA A 127 1.11 -1.98 -20.61
N TYR A 128 0.43 -1.36 -19.65
CA TYR A 128 0.77 -1.38 -18.22
C TYR A 128 -0.25 -2.11 -17.35
N SER A 129 -1.23 -2.78 -17.97
CA SER A 129 -2.32 -3.47 -17.28
C SER A 129 -2.04 -4.96 -17.16
N LEU A 130 -2.47 -5.56 -16.05
CA LEU A 130 -2.39 -7.00 -15.85
C LEU A 130 -3.17 -7.72 -16.97
N GLY A 131 -2.46 -8.43 -17.85
CA GLY A 131 -3.04 -9.19 -18.96
C GLY A 131 -3.23 -8.43 -20.26
N GLY A 132 -2.71 -7.19 -20.38
CA GLY A 132 -2.71 -6.45 -21.65
C GLY A 132 -4.08 -5.94 -22.11
N SER A 133 -5.10 -5.99 -21.24
CA SER A 133 -6.43 -5.47 -21.55
C SER A 133 -6.45 -3.95 -21.53
N SER A 134 -7.33 -3.35 -22.35
CA SER A 134 -7.58 -1.91 -22.32
C SER A 134 -7.88 -1.39 -20.92
N ASP A 135 -7.37 -0.20 -20.63
CA ASP A 135 -7.48 0.45 -19.33
C ASP A 135 -7.73 1.95 -19.52
N TYR A 136 -7.77 2.68 -18.41
CA TYR A 136 -7.88 4.13 -18.42
C TYR A 136 -6.89 4.75 -17.46
N ALA A 137 -6.47 5.99 -17.75
CA ALA A 137 -5.51 6.71 -16.92
C ALA A 137 -6.23 7.51 -15.85
N ILE A 138 -5.69 7.46 -14.64
CA ILE A 138 -6.08 8.28 -13.51
C ILE A 138 -5.04 9.38 -13.34
N ILE A 139 -5.50 10.63 -13.27
CA ILE A 139 -4.67 11.79 -12.96
C ILE A 139 -5.06 12.31 -11.58
N GLU A 140 -4.10 12.39 -10.67
CA GLU A 140 -4.34 12.77 -9.27
C GLU A 140 -3.27 13.71 -8.73
N LYS A 141 -3.59 14.41 -7.64
CA LYS A 141 -2.62 15.18 -6.88
C LYS A 141 -1.48 14.27 -6.44
N ARG A 142 -0.23 14.70 -6.65
CA ARG A 142 0.94 14.01 -6.13
C ARG A 142 0.96 14.11 -4.60
N VAL A 143 1.29 13.00 -3.96
CA VAL A 143 1.55 12.96 -2.52
C VAL A 143 2.88 13.65 -2.22
N VAL A 144 2.86 14.59 -1.28
CA VAL A 144 4.07 15.24 -0.75
C VAL A 144 4.46 14.48 0.50
N VAL A 145 5.50 13.66 0.40
CA VAL A 145 5.90 12.72 1.45
C VAL A 145 6.21 13.44 2.77
N ASP A 146 5.66 12.92 3.86
CA ASP A 146 6.01 13.32 5.22
C ASP A 146 7.49 12.96 5.52
N PRO A 147 8.27 13.87 6.14
CA PRO A 147 9.70 13.65 6.35
C PRO A 147 10.05 12.57 7.38
N VAL A 148 9.09 11.94 8.07
CA VAL A 148 9.35 10.91 9.10
C VAL A 148 10.32 9.81 8.65
N PHE A 149 10.32 9.43 7.37
CA PHE A 149 11.19 8.39 6.83
C PHE A 149 12.32 8.93 5.93
N ALA A 150 12.53 10.26 5.85
CA ALA A 150 13.49 10.86 4.93
C ALA A 150 14.93 10.35 5.15
N GLU A 151 15.33 10.06 6.39
CA GLU A 151 16.67 9.54 6.71
C GLU A 151 16.85 8.06 6.33
N VAL A 152 15.74 7.33 6.12
CA VAL A 152 15.72 5.88 5.87
C VAL A 152 14.99 5.53 4.57
N SER A 153 14.99 6.42 3.59
CA SER A 153 14.35 6.20 2.30
C SER A 153 15.22 6.74 1.18
N TYR A 154 15.43 5.94 0.13
CA TYR A 154 16.08 6.40 -1.10
C TYR A 154 15.02 6.82 -2.12
N GLU A 155 14.81 8.13 -2.28
CA GLU A 155 13.85 8.70 -3.24
C GLU A 155 12.42 8.12 -3.09
N GLY A 156 11.47 8.62 -3.88
CA GLY A 156 10.11 8.07 -3.93
C GLY A 156 9.29 8.18 -2.64
N ILE A 157 8.31 7.29 -2.49
CA ILE A 157 7.26 7.35 -1.47
C ILE A 157 7.28 6.07 -0.64
N PRO A 158 7.72 6.13 0.64
CA PRO A 158 7.43 5.10 1.62
C PRO A 158 5.93 4.91 1.80
N ASP A 159 5.52 3.65 1.98
CA ASP A 159 4.14 3.32 2.31
C ASP A 159 4.07 2.35 3.49
N ILE A 160 2.92 2.36 4.15
CA ILE A 160 2.60 1.56 5.30
C ILE A 160 1.57 0.53 4.85
N ARG A 161 1.97 -0.74 4.83
CA ARG A 161 1.08 -1.85 4.54
C ARG A 161 0.54 -2.45 5.82
N ILE A 162 -0.78 -2.52 5.92
CA ILE A 162 -1.50 -3.21 6.98
C ILE A 162 -2.25 -4.39 6.38
N ILE A 163 -2.07 -5.58 6.95
CA ILE A 163 -2.99 -6.69 6.69
C ILE A 163 -4.13 -6.61 7.71
N SER A 164 -5.35 -6.54 7.20
CA SER A 164 -6.60 -6.54 7.98
C SER A 164 -7.37 -7.84 7.73
N LEU A 165 -7.89 -8.44 8.80
CA LEU A 165 -8.81 -9.58 8.75
C LEU A 165 -10.11 -9.19 9.46
N LEU A 166 -11.26 -9.25 8.76
CA LEU A 166 -12.60 -8.94 9.29
C LEU A 166 -12.69 -7.53 9.91
N GLY A 167 -11.86 -6.61 9.43
CA GLY A 167 -11.73 -5.25 9.95
C GLY A 167 -10.76 -5.08 11.12
N TYR A 168 -10.07 -6.13 11.56
CA TYR A 168 -9.05 -6.08 12.60
C TYR A 168 -7.65 -5.98 11.97
N PRO A 169 -6.89 -4.89 12.21
CA PRO A 169 -5.49 -4.82 11.82
C PRO A 169 -4.67 -5.95 12.47
N ALA A 170 -4.14 -6.87 11.66
CA ALA A 170 -3.46 -8.06 12.15
C ALA A 170 -1.94 -7.93 12.16
N MET A 171 -1.37 -7.29 11.14
CA MET A 171 0.07 -7.03 11.02
C MET A 171 0.31 -5.75 10.23
N ALA A 172 1.40 -5.04 10.52
CA ALA A 172 1.80 -3.85 9.79
C ALA A 172 3.29 -3.87 9.42
N MET A 173 3.64 -3.24 8.30
CA MET A 173 5.02 -2.94 7.94
C MET A 173 5.12 -1.63 7.18
N VAL A 174 6.23 -0.91 7.35
CA VAL A 174 6.65 0.15 6.42
C VAL A 174 7.44 -0.48 5.29
N ARG A 175 7.19 -0.07 4.05
CA ARG A 175 8.02 -0.39 2.90
C ARG A 175 8.86 0.83 2.57
N LEU A 176 10.18 0.70 2.70
CA LEU A 176 11.11 1.80 2.43
C LEU A 176 11.80 1.57 1.07
N PRO A 177 11.70 2.53 0.14
CA PRO A 177 12.41 2.53 -1.13
C PRO A 177 13.94 2.46 -0.98
N THR A 178 14.58 1.74 -1.91
CA THR A 178 16.04 1.63 -2.02
C THR A 178 16.48 2.10 -3.41
N ARG A 179 17.80 2.25 -3.58
CA ARG A 179 18.39 2.48 -4.91
C ARG A 179 18.09 1.33 -5.86
N LEU A 180 18.12 0.09 -5.35
CA LEU A 180 17.82 -1.10 -6.15
C LEU A 180 16.36 -1.11 -6.65
N SER A 181 15.42 -0.62 -5.84
CA SER A 181 14.02 -0.50 -6.26
C SER A 181 13.72 0.73 -7.12
N GLY A 182 14.73 1.55 -7.42
CA GLY A 182 14.57 2.78 -8.19
C GLY A 182 13.61 3.77 -7.53
N GLY A 183 13.60 3.84 -6.19
CA GLY A 183 12.69 4.71 -5.44
C GLY A 183 11.26 4.15 -5.30
N LYS A 184 11.01 2.88 -5.64
CA LYS A 184 9.68 2.26 -5.47
C LYS A 184 9.59 1.49 -4.15
N ALA A 185 8.46 1.58 -3.44
CA ALA A 185 8.18 0.80 -2.24
C ALA A 185 7.69 -0.64 -2.57
N ASN A 186 8.42 -1.34 -3.42
CA ASN A 186 8.10 -2.70 -3.87
C ASN A 186 9.18 -3.69 -3.43
N LEU A 187 8.84 -4.59 -2.51
CA LEU A 187 9.78 -5.58 -1.96
C LEU A 187 10.35 -6.52 -3.05
N HIS A 188 9.60 -6.80 -4.11
CA HIS A 188 10.07 -7.63 -5.22
C HIS A 188 11.08 -6.92 -6.11
N GLN A 189 11.07 -5.58 -6.10
CA GLN A 189 12.05 -4.74 -6.81
C GLN A 189 13.23 -4.36 -5.91
N GLY A 190 13.31 -4.85 -4.68
CA GLY A 190 14.43 -4.58 -3.77
C GLY A 190 14.17 -3.50 -2.73
N ALA A 191 12.93 -3.08 -2.50
CA ALA A 191 12.60 -2.27 -1.32
C ALA A 191 12.77 -3.09 -0.03
N ILE A 192 12.96 -2.43 1.11
CA ILE A 192 13.02 -3.08 2.42
C ILE A 192 11.63 -3.08 3.08
N GLY A 193 11.32 -4.15 3.82
CA GLY A 193 10.10 -4.25 4.61
C GLY A 193 10.44 -4.18 6.08
N VAL A 194 9.90 -3.20 6.81
CA VAL A 194 10.19 -2.95 8.23
C VAL A 194 8.94 -3.23 9.05
N GLY A 195 9.00 -4.20 9.96
CA GLY A 195 7.85 -4.52 10.81
C GLY A 195 7.46 -3.34 11.70
N VAL A 196 6.18 -3.22 12.02
CA VAL A 196 5.68 -2.16 12.92
C VAL A 196 4.87 -2.80 14.05
N ASP A 197 5.16 -2.41 15.28
CA ASP A 197 4.37 -2.81 16.44
C ASP A 197 2.98 -2.15 16.37
N LEU A 198 1.92 -2.97 16.36
CA LEU A 198 0.55 -2.46 16.25
C LEU A 198 0.14 -1.61 17.46
N ALA A 199 0.65 -1.88 18.65
CA ALA A 199 0.29 -1.16 19.86
C ALA A 199 0.87 0.26 19.87
N THR A 200 2.14 0.40 19.47
CA THR A 200 2.91 1.65 19.59
C THR A 200 3.10 2.42 18.30
N GLY A 201 3.01 1.76 17.15
CA GLY A 201 3.38 2.37 15.86
C GLY A 201 4.88 2.54 15.68
N LYS A 202 5.71 1.92 16.52
CA LYS A 202 7.17 1.97 16.38
C LYS A 202 7.66 0.86 15.44
N THR A 203 8.60 1.22 14.58
CA THR A 203 9.28 0.24 13.74
C THR A 203 10.13 -0.71 14.59
N LEU A 204 10.20 -1.94 14.12
CA LEU A 204 10.96 -3.03 14.73
C LEU A 204 12.21 -3.25 13.87
N GLY A 205 12.57 -4.49 13.56
CA GLY A 205 13.55 -4.78 12.51
C GLY A 205 12.91 -4.84 11.12
N GLY A 206 13.75 -5.01 10.11
CA GLY A 206 13.33 -5.18 8.72
C GLY A 206 13.87 -6.42 8.04
N VAL A 207 13.48 -6.54 6.77
CA VAL A 207 13.91 -7.57 5.84
C VAL A 207 14.35 -6.94 4.51
N TYR A 208 15.47 -7.41 3.98
CA TYR A 208 15.98 -7.08 2.66
C TYR A 208 16.47 -8.35 1.98
N HIS A 209 15.93 -8.71 0.80
CA HIS A 209 16.23 -9.98 0.10
C HIS A 209 16.11 -11.27 0.96
N ASN A 210 15.21 -11.27 1.95
CA ASN A 210 15.03 -12.31 2.99
C ASN A 210 16.05 -12.30 4.13
N ASP A 211 17.06 -11.43 4.07
CA ASP A 211 17.97 -11.20 5.17
C ASP A 211 17.38 -10.22 6.18
N ILE A 212 17.62 -10.51 7.45
CA ILE A 212 17.20 -9.67 8.56
C ILE A 212 18.16 -8.48 8.65
N ILE A 213 17.60 -7.28 8.70
CA ILE A 213 18.36 -6.03 8.80
C ILE A 213 17.77 -5.12 9.87
N ASP A 214 18.62 -4.28 10.47
CA ASP A 214 18.22 -3.22 11.40
C ASP A 214 18.66 -1.82 10.90
N TYR A 215 19.34 -1.75 9.75
CA TYR A 215 19.82 -0.53 9.10
C TYR A 215 19.41 -0.52 7.63
N HIS A 216 19.12 0.67 7.09
CA HIS A 216 18.82 0.82 5.66
C HIS A 216 20.09 0.57 4.82
N PRO A 217 20.03 -0.25 3.76
CA PRO A 217 21.22 -0.65 3.01
C PRO A 217 21.93 0.52 2.30
N ASP A 218 21.17 1.51 1.82
CA ASP A 218 21.74 2.66 1.12
C ASP A 218 22.13 3.84 2.04
N THR A 219 21.32 4.17 3.05
CA THR A 219 21.56 5.34 3.91
C THR A 219 22.32 5.01 5.19
N LEU A 220 22.42 3.72 5.53
CA LEU A 220 23.05 3.20 6.76
C LEU A 220 22.43 3.68 8.07
N ASN A 221 21.29 4.39 8.00
CA ASN A 221 20.56 4.83 9.17
C ASN A 221 19.73 3.68 9.77
N SER A 222 19.54 3.71 11.08
CA SER A 222 18.72 2.73 11.81
C SER A 222 17.27 2.82 11.35
N ILE A 223 16.68 1.67 11.04
CA ILE A 223 15.25 1.55 10.72
C ILE A 223 14.40 1.15 11.93
N VAL A 224 15.03 0.94 13.08
CA VAL A 224 14.39 0.50 14.33
C VAL A 224 13.96 1.70 15.18
N ASN A 225 12.83 1.56 15.89
CA ASN A 225 12.29 2.55 16.83
C ASN A 225 11.86 3.89 16.22
N ILE A 226 11.63 3.95 14.91
CA ILE A 226 11.00 5.11 14.25
C ILE A 226 9.53 5.10 14.60
N GLU A 227 9.03 6.20 15.16
CA GLU A 227 7.63 6.36 15.50
C GLU A 227 6.83 6.82 14.29
N VAL A 228 5.87 6.02 13.86
CA VAL A 228 5.00 6.37 12.73
C VAL A 228 3.89 7.31 13.24
N PRO A 229 3.81 8.56 12.75
CA PRO A 229 2.82 9.52 13.22
C PRO A 229 1.41 9.09 12.80
N TYR A 230 0.41 9.62 13.49
CA TYR A 230 -1.01 9.35 13.23
C TYR A 230 -1.40 7.86 13.31
N TRP A 231 -0.65 7.06 14.07
CA TRP A 231 -0.79 5.60 14.08
C TRP A 231 -2.23 5.11 14.31
N ASN A 232 -2.93 5.70 15.28
CA ASN A 232 -4.33 5.34 15.53
C ASN A 232 -5.22 5.59 14.31
N LYS A 233 -5.02 6.72 13.62
CA LYS A 233 -5.79 7.07 12.42
C LYS A 233 -5.49 6.13 11.26
N ILE A 234 -4.24 5.71 11.10
CA ILE A 234 -3.82 4.71 10.11
C ILE A 234 -4.55 3.38 10.35
N LEU A 235 -4.58 2.91 11.60
CA LEU A 235 -5.28 1.68 11.96
C LEU A 235 -6.80 1.77 11.74
N GLU A 236 -7.41 2.92 12.06
CA GLU A 236 -8.82 3.19 11.77
C GLU A 236 -9.12 3.13 10.27
N ILE A 237 -8.27 3.74 9.43
CA ILE A 237 -8.40 3.66 7.97
C ILE A 237 -8.35 2.18 7.54
N ALA A 238 -7.35 1.42 7.98
CA ALA A 238 -7.22 0.01 7.59
C ALA A 238 -8.38 -0.87 8.07
N SER A 239 -8.96 -0.57 9.25
CA SER A 239 -10.14 -1.24 9.77
C SER A 239 -11.40 -0.90 8.94
N SER A 240 -11.57 0.37 8.57
CA SER A 240 -12.72 0.85 7.78
C SER A 240 -12.80 0.26 6.37
N CYS A 241 -11.68 -0.17 5.80
CA CYS A 241 -11.62 -0.81 4.48
C CYS A 241 -12.43 -2.12 4.39
N TYR A 242 -12.64 -2.81 5.52
CA TYR A 242 -13.49 -3.99 5.58
C TYR A 242 -14.96 -3.64 5.31
N GLU A 243 -15.50 -2.67 6.04
CA GLU A 243 -16.90 -2.21 5.87
C GLU A 243 -17.14 -1.64 4.47
N LEU A 244 -16.12 -1.01 3.90
CA LEU A 244 -16.15 -0.39 2.58
C LEU A 244 -16.24 -1.40 1.43
N THR A 245 -15.51 -2.52 1.54
CA THR A 245 -15.38 -3.49 0.43
C THR A 245 -16.20 -4.76 0.64
N GLY A 246 -16.52 -5.11 1.88
CA GLY A 246 -17.03 -6.42 2.25
C GLY A 246 -16.01 -7.57 2.06
N LEU A 247 -14.74 -7.25 1.83
CA LEU A 247 -13.65 -8.22 1.70
C LEU A 247 -13.00 -8.43 3.05
N GLY A 248 -13.15 -9.61 3.63
CA GLY A 248 -12.68 -9.88 4.98
C GLY A 248 -11.17 -10.08 5.10
N TYR A 249 -10.39 -10.28 4.03
CA TYR A 249 -8.93 -10.35 4.10
C TYR A 249 -8.29 -9.35 3.13
N LEU A 250 -7.65 -8.30 3.65
CA LEU A 250 -7.16 -7.19 2.84
C LEU A 250 -5.74 -6.79 3.20
N GLY A 251 -4.98 -6.38 2.18
CA GLY A 251 -3.86 -5.47 2.36
C GLY A 251 -4.35 -4.05 2.13
N VAL A 252 -4.04 -3.16 3.05
CA VAL A 252 -4.33 -1.72 2.96
C VAL A 252 -3.00 -0.99 2.93
N ASP A 253 -2.76 -0.23 1.87
CA ASP A 253 -1.53 0.54 1.72
C ASP A 253 -1.82 2.02 1.90
N ILE A 254 -1.14 2.61 2.86
CA ILE A 254 -1.34 3.99 3.32
C ILE A 254 -0.03 4.74 3.16
N VAL A 255 -0.09 5.97 2.65
CA VAL A 255 1.06 6.87 2.58
C VAL A 255 0.85 8.06 3.50
N LEU A 256 1.94 8.64 3.99
CA LEU A 256 1.90 9.84 4.81
C LEU A 256 2.20 11.06 3.95
N ASP A 257 1.19 11.92 3.83
CA ASP A 257 1.31 13.24 3.20
C ASP A 257 1.63 14.29 4.25
N LYS A 258 2.60 15.15 3.96
CA LYS A 258 3.08 16.23 4.84
C LYS A 258 1.96 17.18 5.26
N GLU A 259 0.98 17.42 4.40
CA GLU A 259 -0.11 18.39 4.65
C GLU A 259 -1.40 17.70 5.08
N GLN A 260 -1.74 16.57 4.45
CA GLN A 260 -3.03 15.90 4.64
C GLN A 260 -2.97 14.73 5.63
N GLY A 261 -1.78 14.34 6.10
CA GLY A 261 -1.60 13.19 6.97
C GLY A 261 -1.80 11.86 6.22
N PRO A 262 -2.36 10.82 6.89
CA PRO A 262 -2.53 9.50 6.27
C PRO A 262 -3.52 9.49 5.10
N LEU A 263 -3.07 9.04 3.93
CA LEU A 263 -3.88 8.85 2.73
C LEU A 263 -3.88 7.38 2.31
N MET A 264 -5.05 6.81 2.08
CA MET A 264 -5.16 5.46 1.50
C MET A 264 -4.77 5.50 0.02
N LEU A 265 -3.80 4.66 -0.37
CA LEU A 265 -3.26 4.63 -1.72
C LEU A 265 -3.84 3.48 -2.56
N GLU A 266 -3.82 2.26 -2.01
CA GLU A 266 -4.32 1.06 -2.69
C GLU A 266 -4.88 0.02 -1.69
N LEU A 267 -5.75 -0.85 -2.20
CA LEU A 267 -6.26 -2.03 -1.52
C LEU A 267 -5.88 -3.28 -2.30
N ASN A 268 -5.59 -4.37 -1.60
CA ASN A 268 -5.20 -5.63 -2.21
C ASN A 268 -6.01 -6.78 -1.60
N ALA A 269 -6.75 -7.53 -2.43
CA ALA A 269 -7.49 -8.72 -1.99
C ALA A 269 -6.60 -9.94 -1.70
N ARG A 270 -5.32 -9.88 -2.06
CA ARG A 270 -4.37 -10.99 -1.98
C ARG A 270 -2.98 -10.53 -1.52
N PRO A 271 -2.86 -9.80 -0.39
CA PRO A 271 -1.59 -9.25 0.05
C PRO A 271 -0.52 -10.34 0.23
N GLY A 272 0.73 -9.98 -0.08
CA GLY A 272 1.90 -10.85 0.09
C GLY A 272 2.20 -11.13 1.56
N LEU A 273 2.96 -12.21 1.81
CA LEU A 273 3.25 -12.70 3.15
C LEU A 273 4.63 -12.27 3.71
N ASN A 274 5.39 -11.47 2.96
CA ASN A 274 6.70 -10.96 3.40
C ASN A 274 6.61 -10.12 4.68
N ILE A 275 5.42 -9.58 4.99
CA ILE A 275 5.13 -8.91 6.26
C ILE A 275 5.41 -9.80 7.48
N GLN A 276 5.28 -11.12 7.34
CA GLN A 276 5.63 -12.06 8.41
C GLN A 276 7.14 -12.08 8.67
N ILE A 277 7.94 -11.93 7.61
CA ILE A 277 9.40 -11.90 7.70
C ILE A 277 9.84 -10.55 8.29
N ALA A 278 9.28 -9.44 7.80
CA ALA A 278 9.54 -8.10 8.33
C ALA A 278 9.23 -7.99 9.83
N ASN A 279 8.13 -8.61 10.27
CA ASN A 279 7.77 -8.67 11.68
C ASN A 279 8.46 -9.81 12.44
N ARG A 280 9.22 -10.70 11.78
CA ARG A 280 9.80 -11.91 12.42
C ARG A 280 8.74 -12.73 13.18
N GLU A 281 7.52 -12.82 12.64
CA GLU A 281 6.36 -13.43 13.31
C GLU A 281 5.36 -14.00 12.32
N GLY A 282 4.77 -15.15 12.66
CA GLY A 282 3.71 -15.77 11.87
C GLY A 282 2.35 -15.14 12.08
N GLY A 283 1.62 -14.88 11.00
CA GLY A 283 0.28 -14.28 11.07
C GLY A 283 -0.82 -15.22 11.54
N LEU A 284 -0.64 -16.55 11.45
CA LEU A 284 -1.73 -17.51 11.65
C LEU A 284 -2.37 -17.42 13.04
N LYS A 285 -1.56 -17.26 14.11
CA LYS A 285 -2.08 -17.17 15.49
C LYS A 285 -2.94 -15.92 15.66
N ARG A 286 -2.49 -14.78 15.11
CA ARG A 286 -3.24 -13.51 15.13
C ARG A 286 -4.56 -13.64 14.38
N TYR A 287 -4.53 -14.29 13.21
CA TYR A 287 -5.73 -14.49 12.41
C TYR A 287 -6.77 -15.38 13.11
N ARG A 288 -6.34 -16.45 13.79
CA ARG A 288 -7.25 -17.28 14.59
C ARG A 288 -7.83 -16.52 15.79
N ALA A 289 -7.04 -15.69 16.47
CA ALA A 289 -7.54 -14.84 17.56
C ALA A 289 -8.61 -13.85 17.06
N ILE A 290 -8.39 -13.25 15.88
CA ILE A 290 -9.37 -12.37 15.23
C ILE A 290 -10.66 -13.11 14.87
N GLU A 291 -10.57 -14.32 14.30
CA GLU A 291 -11.75 -15.12 13.97
C GLU A 291 -12.61 -15.40 15.23
N VAL A 292 -11.97 -15.76 16.35
CA VAL A 292 -12.66 -15.98 17.64
C VAL A 292 -13.30 -14.69 18.13
N ARG A 293 -12.55 -13.58 18.18
CA ARG A 293 -13.06 -12.27 18.61
C ARG A 293 -14.27 -11.83 17.79
N HIS A 294 -14.18 -11.95 16.46
CA HIS A 294 -15.26 -11.56 15.57
C HIS A 294 -16.52 -12.44 15.73
N GLN A 295 -16.35 -13.72 16.07
CA GLN A 295 -17.49 -14.61 16.36
C GLN A 295 -18.18 -14.23 17.68
N GLU A 296 -17.41 -13.85 18.70
CA GLU A 296 -17.94 -13.42 20.00
C GLU A 296 -18.57 -12.03 19.93
N TYR A 297 -17.99 -11.12 19.13
CA TYR A 297 -18.40 -9.72 19.02
C TYR A 297 -18.53 -9.28 17.54
N PRO A 298 -19.60 -9.70 16.83
CA PRO A 298 -19.73 -9.45 15.39
C PRO A 298 -19.93 -7.98 15.02
N ASN A 299 -20.43 -7.16 15.95
CA ASN A 299 -20.83 -5.77 15.72
C ASN A 299 -19.87 -4.74 16.36
N GLU A 300 -18.62 -5.12 16.65
CA GLU A 300 -17.63 -4.16 17.16
C GLU A 300 -17.45 -2.99 16.20
N THR A 301 -17.37 -1.80 16.77
CA THR A 301 -17.01 -0.57 16.08
C THR A 301 -15.57 -0.62 15.60
N ILE A 302 -15.22 0.25 14.65
CA ILE A 302 -13.84 0.41 14.17
C ILE A 302 -12.87 0.64 15.33
N ALA A 303 -13.24 1.48 16.29
CA ALA A 303 -12.41 1.81 17.45
C ALA A 303 -12.15 0.58 18.34
N GLU A 304 -13.17 -0.26 18.56
CA GLU A 304 -13.05 -1.49 19.35
C GLU A 304 -12.17 -2.53 18.64
N LYS A 305 -12.34 -2.72 17.32
CA LYS A 305 -11.49 -3.60 16.51
C LYS A 305 -10.02 -3.19 16.56
N VAL A 306 -9.76 -1.88 16.46
CA VAL A 306 -8.42 -1.30 16.58
C VAL A 306 -7.87 -1.50 17.98
N ALA A 307 -8.65 -1.21 19.03
CA ALA A 307 -8.23 -1.38 20.42
C ALA A 307 -7.82 -2.82 20.73
N PHE A 308 -8.65 -3.80 20.35
CA PHE A 308 -8.34 -5.23 20.47
C PHE A 308 -7.01 -5.58 19.80
N SER A 309 -6.82 -5.13 18.57
CA SER A 309 -5.61 -5.42 17.79
C SER A 309 -4.36 -4.83 18.44
N ARG A 310 -4.45 -3.60 18.97
CA ARG A 310 -3.35 -2.94 19.67
C ARG A 310 -3.00 -3.65 20.98
N GLU A 311 -3.99 -4.06 21.75
CA GLU A 311 -3.78 -4.71 23.05
C GLU A 311 -3.21 -6.13 22.90
N HIS A 312 -3.78 -6.91 21.98
CA HIS A 312 -3.53 -8.34 21.85
C HIS A 312 -2.31 -8.67 20.97
N PHE A 313 -1.92 -7.76 20.07
CA PHE A 313 -0.79 -7.96 19.15
C PHE A 313 0.42 -7.04 19.41
N SER A 314 0.50 -6.47 20.61
CA SER A 314 1.67 -5.73 21.10
C SER A 314 2.91 -6.63 21.19
N ARG A 315 4.08 -6.11 20.81
CA ARG A 315 5.37 -6.83 20.91
C ARG A 315 6.20 -6.42 22.13
N LEU A 316 5.97 -5.23 22.68
CA LEU A 316 6.73 -4.73 23.83
C LEU A 316 6.38 -5.38 25.19
N LYS A 317 5.51 -6.40 25.22
CA LYS A 317 5.23 -7.16 26.47
C LYS A 317 6.35 -8.13 26.87
N HIS A 318 7.41 -8.27 26.07
CA HIS A 318 8.57 -9.10 26.38
C HIS A 318 9.88 -8.39 26.01
N ALA A 319 10.28 -7.44 26.85
CA ALA A 319 11.68 -7.05 27.04
C ALA A 319 12.10 -7.44 28.46
#